data_AF-A0A010RL27-F1
#
_entry.id   AF-A0A010RL27-F1
#
_cell.length_a   1.000
_cell.length_b   1.000
_cell.length_c   1.000
_cell.angle_alpha   90.00
_cell.angle_beta   90.00
_cell.angle_gamma   90.00
#
_symmetry.space_group_name_H-M   'P 1'
#
loop_
_entity.id
_entity.type
_entity.pdbx_description
1 polymer ?
#
loop_
_entity_poly.entity_id
_entity_poly.type
_entity_poly.pdbx_seq_one_letter_code
_entity_poly.pdbx_strand_id
1 'polypeptide(L)'
;MSNPKIAIVGAGPAGCLLARLLHLAKIEATVFESEASPNFRSQGGSLDLHTDTGLAALKEAGLFDEFLEHARYDGQYMAIVDKNNKPWFVNSATGFSSALQERPEIDRPKLREILAASLPPDMIRWDHRLVEVREDGNLVFEHTTIGGFDLVVGADGAWSKVRRLLAPDIKPLWTGIKLYGMSIPNAAETAPQVYKLANRGSVFANSDGKRLSIQQMGDGSLSIYASSTGGDGEDWASPEVCGYDPHDLEAVKKALLVLYQDWAPELTEAITMAAGECTPRSLYMLPVGFTWPHRRGVTVIGDAAHLMTPFAGEGVNVALEDAMKLAKAIISAVAESRDAGVSAGADAPEHLDKRIEAFEKDMFPRMEKVQRLTDELMHDFMFTAGSPRTTIATSIARHVKFETPWVLHPLASAMPMFMLYVPYFGANGTHASGIEGESDKVIFISVEWRSALSRPVKRKKRGRDSRNDKLWMQLLAQYFERAQWGVKPPRSQWKESSPALHCQDEVTGSGLGLGGPLQGAPDEYRATRATRYSVPYALELPLASLGRVLALASTASISHTEHPPVLRTEPDDPLPPNTVRHTVRRIDLFALGLGFG
;
A
#
# COMPACT_ATOMS: atom_id res chain seq x y z
N MET A 1 -35.57 23.17 16.24
CA MET A 1 -35.67 22.05 15.27
C MET A 1 -34.88 20.90 15.86
N SER A 2 -35.42 19.69 15.90
CA SER A 2 -34.65 18.50 16.29
C SER A 2 -33.66 18.14 15.18
N ASN A 3 -32.45 17.73 15.58
CA ASN A 3 -31.51 17.10 14.67
C ASN A 3 -31.96 15.66 14.36
N PRO A 4 -31.51 15.04 13.26
CA PRO A 4 -31.70 13.62 13.03
C PRO A 4 -30.99 12.80 14.13
N LYS A 5 -31.61 11.69 14.51
CA LYS A 5 -31.04 10.69 15.42
C LYS A 5 -30.29 9.64 14.63
N ILE A 6 -28.99 9.50 14.89
CA ILE A 6 -28.11 8.64 14.12
C ILE A 6 -27.60 7.49 14.98
N ALA A 7 -27.76 6.26 14.50
CA ALA A 7 -27.09 5.08 15.05
C ALA A 7 -25.86 4.75 14.21
N ILE A 8 -24.72 4.55 14.86
CA ILE A 8 -23.49 4.06 14.25
C ILE A 8 -23.22 2.69 14.87
N VAL A 9 -23.13 1.64 14.05
CA VAL A 9 -22.85 0.28 14.54
C VAL A 9 -21.37 0.00 14.32
N GLY A 10 -20.61 -0.20 15.39
CA GLY A 10 -19.16 -0.41 15.41
C GLY A 10 -18.36 0.82 15.87
N ALA A 11 -17.55 0.66 16.92
CA ALA A 11 -16.59 1.63 17.45
C ALA A 11 -15.16 1.34 16.98
N GLY A 12 -15.01 0.90 15.73
CA GLY A 12 -13.74 0.93 15.01
C GLY A 12 -13.38 2.34 14.52
N PRO A 13 -12.21 2.54 13.89
CA PRO A 13 -11.71 3.87 13.52
C PRO A 13 -12.71 4.72 12.71
N ALA A 14 -13.38 4.14 11.71
CA ALA A 14 -14.38 4.85 10.90
C ALA A 14 -15.61 5.28 11.70
N GLY A 15 -16.16 4.40 12.55
CA GLY A 15 -17.34 4.69 13.37
C GLY A 15 -17.07 5.75 14.44
N CYS A 16 -15.94 5.65 15.13
CA CYS A 16 -15.53 6.66 16.11
C CYS A 16 -15.23 8.02 15.47
N LEU A 17 -14.56 8.04 14.30
CA LEU A 17 -14.33 9.29 13.56
C LEU A 17 -15.63 9.96 13.11
N LEU A 18 -16.58 9.18 12.56
CA LEU A 18 -17.89 9.70 12.18
C LEU A 18 -18.62 10.30 13.39
N ALA A 19 -18.65 9.58 14.51
CA ALA A 19 -19.24 10.07 15.76
C ALA A 19 -18.58 11.37 16.24
N ARG A 20 -17.25 11.47 16.17
CA ARG A 20 -16.48 12.67 16.54
C ARG A 20 -16.84 13.88 15.68
N LEU A 21 -16.90 13.71 14.36
CA LEU A 21 -17.25 14.79 13.44
C LEU A 21 -18.70 15.27 13.62
N LEU A 22 -19.64 14.35 13.83
CA LEU A 22 -21.03 14.67 14.15
C LEU A 22 -21.17 15.37 15.51
N HIS A 23 -20.39 14.95 16.51
CA HIS A 23 -20.33 15.61 17.82
C HIS A 23 -19.86 17.07 17.71
N LEU A 24 -18.78 17.35 16.95
CA LEU A 24 -18.30 18.71 16.70
C LEU A 24 -19.35 19.57 15.99
N ALA A 25 -20.13 18.99 15.08
CA ALA A 25 -21.27 19.65 14.43
C ALA A 25 -22.53 19.78 15.31
N LYS A 26 -22.49 19.28 16.55
CA LYS A 26 -23.62 19.24 17.51
C LYS A 26 -24.83 18.45 16.97
N ILE A 27 -24.57 17.36 16.26
CA ILE A 27 -25.57 16.39 15.77
C ILE A 27 -25.58 15.18 16.73
N GLU A 28 -26.78 14.64 17.00
CA GLU A 28 -26.95 13.54 17.95
C GLU A 28 -26.65 12.20 17.29
N ALA A 29 -25.65 11.48 17.80
CA ALA A 29 -25.28 10.15 17.37
C ALA A 29 -25.04 9.23 18.57
N THR A 30 -25.42 7.95 18.44
CA THR A 30 -25.08 6.87 19.39
C THR A 30 -24.27 5.82 18.65
N VAL A 31 -23.11 5.46 19.19
CA VAL A 31 -22.29 4.35 18.69
C VAL A 31 -22.63 3.10 19.49
N PHE A 32 -22.84 1.97 18.82
CA PHE A 32 -23.07 0.66 19.43
C PHE A 32 -21.89 -0.26 19.14
N GLU A 33 -21.23 -0.79 20.15
CA GLU A 33 -20.07 -1.69 20.01
C GLU A 33 -20.33 -3.04 20.66
N SER A 34 -19.96 -4.11 19.95
CA SER A 34 -20.06 -5.51 20.35
C SER A 34 -19.01 -5.98 21.36
N GLU A 35 -17.88 -5.27 21.47
CA GLU A 35 -16.86 -5.48 22.47
C GLU A 35 -17.30 -4.87 23.82
N ALA A 36 -16.88 -5.49 24.93
CA ALA A 36 -17.27 -5.04 26.27
C ALA A 36 -16.47 -3.80 26.76
N SER A 37 -15.33 -3.49 26.12
CA SER A 37 -14.48 -2.34 26.48
C SER A 37 -13.53 -1.97 25.33
N PRO A 38 -12.91 -0.76 25.35
CA PRO A 38 -11.94 -0.34 24.32
C PRO A 38 -10.75 -1.29 24.13
N ASN A 39 -10.35 -1.98 25.19
CA ASN A 39 -9.13 -2.78 25.28
C ASN A 39 -9.40 -4.29 25.19
N PHE A 40 -10.57 -4.70 24.68
CA PHE A 40 -11.03 -6.09 24.71
C PHE A 40 -10.11 -7.09 23.97
N ARG A 41 -9.36 -6.65 22.95
CA ARG A 41 -8.41 -7.50 22.21
C ARG A 41 -7.26 -6.71 21.59
N SER A 42 -6.17 -7.40 21.29
CA SER A 42 -5.09 -6.91 20.43
C SER A 42 -5.60 -6.71 18.98
N GLN A 43 -5.24 -5.57 18.37
CA GLN A 43 -5.84 -5.11 17.10
C GLN A 43 -4.85 -5.08 15.93
N GLY A 44 -3.79 -5.88 16.02
CA GLY A 44 -2.79 -6.04 14.97
C GLY A 44 -1.76 -4.91 14.92
N GLY A 45 -1.03 -4.87 13.80
CA GLY A 45 0.17 -4.05 13.62
C GLY A 45 -0.05 -2.56 13.40
N SER A 46 0.97 -1.90 12.87
CA SER A 46 0.98 -0.47 12.55
C SER A 46 0.23 -0.13 11.25
N LEU A 47 0.01 1.16 11.02
CA LEU A 47 -0.67 1.80 9.90
C LEU A 47 0.04 3.10 9.52
N ASP A 48 0.27 3.34 8.23
CA ASP A 48 0.57 4.67 7.72
C ASP A 48 -0.71 5.45 7.43
N LEU A 49 -0.75 6.74 7.79
CA LEU A 49 -1.89 7.64 7.47
C LEU A 49 -1.49 8.68 6.41
N HIS A 50 -2.30 8.83 5.36
CA HIS A 50 -1.92 9.64 4.20
C HIS A 50 -2.47 11.05 4.28
N THR A 51 -1.78 11.97 3.62
CA THR A 51 -2.02 13.42 3.70
C THR A 51 -3.46 13.83 3.34
N ASP A 52 -4.02 13.27 2.25
CA ASP A 52 -5.33 13.66 1.72
C ASP A 52 -6.52 12.84 2.25
N THR A 53 -6.25 11.78 3.03
CA THR A 53 -7.28 10.84 3.54
C THR A 53 -7.24 10.75 5.07
N GLY A 54 -6.43 9.86 5.65
CA GLY A 54 -6.37 9.62 7.09
C GLY A 54 -5.96 10.86 7.89
N LEU A 55 -4.91 11.57 7.46
CA LEU A 55 -4.45 12.79 8.14
C LEU A 55 -5.41 13.96 7.94
N ALA A 56 -6.04 14.09 6.77
CA ALA A 56 -7.06 15.11 6.51
C ALA A 56 -8.26 14.92 7.46
N ALA A 57 -8.71 13.67 7.63
CA ALA A 57 -9.81 13.34 8.51
C ALA A 57 -9.50 13.59 10.00
N LEU A 58 -8.28 13.27 10.47
CA LEU A 58 -7.84 13.59 11.84
C LEU A 58 -7.72 15.10 12.10
N LYS A 59 -7.28 15.88 11.10
CA LYS A 59 -7.27 17.35 11.15
C LYS A 59 -8.68 17.91 11.27
N GLU A 60 -9.63 17.39 10.50
CA GLU A 60 -11.03 17.84 10.57
C GLU A 60 -11.72 17.45 11.89
N ALA A 61 -11.34 16.31 12.48
CA ALA A 61 -11.79 15.89 13.81
C ALA A 61 -11.16 16.66 14.99
N GLY A 62 -10.18 17.54 14.71
CA GLY A 62 -9.41 18.25 15.73
C GLY A 62 -8.56 17.33 16.60
N LEU A 63 -8.02 16.25 16.02
CA LEU A 63 -7.21 15.22 16.70
C LEU A 63 -5.78 15.15 16.18
N PHE A 64 -5.36 16.11 15.35
CA PHE A 64 -4.04 16.09 14.72
C PHE A 64 -2.89 16.27 15.73
N ASP A 65 -3.06 17.11 16.75
CA ASP A 65 -2.02 17.34 17.76
C ASP A 65 -1.81 16.09 18.63
N GLU A 66 -2.88 15.48 19.13
CA GLU A 66 -2.88 14.20 19.86
C GLU A 66 -2.26 13.06 19.01
N PHE A 67 -2.59 13.03 17.72
CA PHE A 67 -2.00 12.08 16.78
C PHE A 67 -0.47 12.26 16.65
N LEU A 68 0.03 13.50 16.62
CA LEU A 68 1.46 13.78 16.49
C LEU A 68 2.29 13.30 17.70
N GLU A 69 1.69 13.16 18.88
CA GLU A 69 2.37 12.56 20.06
C GLU A 69 2.69 11.07 19.87
N HIS A 70 1.99 10.40 18.95
CA HIS A 70 2.12 8.97 18.67
C HIS A 70 2.57 8.63 17.24
N ALA A 71 2.68 9.65 16.38
CA ALA A 71 3.08 9.53 14.97
C ALA A 71 4.57 9.24 14.80
N ARG A 72 4.91 8.12 14.15
CA ARG A 72 6.29 7.69 13.90
C ARG A 72 6.72 8.05 12.48
N TYR A 73 7.31 9.23 12.35
CA TYR A 73 7.92 9.70 11.10
C TYR A 73 9.20 8.95 10.74
N ASP A 74 9.96 8.49 11.73
CA ASP A 74 11.09 7.58 11.52
C ASP A 74 10.66 6.10 11.39
N GLY A 75 9.35 5.84 11.36
CA GLY A 75 8.76 4.51 11.21
C GLY A 75 8.73 3.96 9.77
N GLN A 76 9.13 4.79 8.79
CA GLN A 76 8.82 4.60 7.37
C GLN A 76 9.75 3.63 6.60
N TYR A 77 10.63 2.89 7.29
CA TYR A 77 11.43 1.87 6.63
C TYR A 77 10.52 0.79 6.04
N MET A 78 10.68 0.48 4.76
CA MET A 78 9.93 -0.60 4.13
C MET A 78 10.84 -1.39 3.20
N ALA A 79 10.99 -2.70 3.44
CA ALA A 79 11.67 -3.59 2.50
C ALA A 79 10.72 -4.66 1.98
N ILE A 80 10.78 -4.93 0.67
CA ILE A 80 10.20 -6.13 0.06
C ILE A 80 11.37 -7.02 -0.34
N VAL A 81 11.43 -8.21 0.24
CA VAL A 81 12.52 -9.19 0.05
C VAL A 81 11.98 -10.51 -0.49
N ASP A 82 12.84 -11.34 -1.07
CA ASP A 82 12.53 -12.76 -1.34
C ASP A 82 12.93 -13.65 -0.15
N LYS A 83 12.65 -14.96 -0.25
CA LYS A 83 12.96 -15.93 0.83
C LYS A 83 14.43 -16.00 1.25
N ASN A 84 15.37 -15.55 0.41
CA ASN A 84 16.81 -15.49 0.75
C ASN A 84 17.18 -14.16 1.42
N ASN A 85 16.19 -13.40 1.93
CA ASN A 85 16.33 -12.04 2.44
C ASN A 85 16.94 -11.04 1.43
N LYS A 86 16.87 -11.35 0.13
CA LYS A 86 17.39 -10.46 -0.91
C LYS A 86 16.39 -9.32 -1.16
N PRO A 87 16.80 -8.04 -1.07
CA PRO A 87 15.92 -6.91 -1.34
C PRO A 87 15.59 -6.77 -2.83
N TRP A 88 14.30 -6.55 -3.10
CA TRP A 88 13.75 -6.19 -4.41
C TRP A 88 13.16 -4.78 -4.44
N PHE A 89 12.77 -4.25 -3.27
CA PHE A 89 12.44 -2.86 -3.04
C PHE A 89 12.86 -2.47 -1.61
N VAL A 90 13.42 -1.28 -1.43
CA VAL A 90 13.70 -0.70 -0.11
C VAL A 90 13.36 0.80 -0.16
N ASN A 91 12.46 1.22 0.72
CA ASN A 91 12.28 2.61 1.09
C ASN A 91 13.04 2.85 2.41
N SER A 92 14.05 3.73 2.40
CA SER A 92 14.75 4.11 3.63
C SER A 92 14.04 5.29 4.28
N ALA A 93 13.95 5.31 5.61
CA ALA A 93 13.39 6.42 6.40
C ALA A 93 14.15 7.77 6.23
N THR A 94 15.19 7.81 5.39
CA THR A 94 16.02 8.97 5.05
C THR A 94 15.98 9.33 3.56
N GLY A 95 15.28 8.56 2.72
CA GLY A 95 15.16 8.80 1.29
C GLY A 95 14.05 9.80 0.99
N PHE A 96 14.41 10.96 0.40
CA PHE A 96 13.53 11.98 -0.20
C PHE A 96 12.05 11.89 0.20
N SER A 97 11.73 12.22 1.46
CA SER A 97 10.38 12.67 1.78
C SER A 97 10.17 13.97 1.01
N SER A 98 9.48 13.89 -0.12
CA SER A 98 8.98 15.10 -0.75
C SER A 98 8.03 15.74 0.26
N ALA A 99 8.24 17.01 0.60
CA ALA A 99 7.41 17.78 1.54
C ALA A 99 5.94 17.98 1.07
N LEU A 100 5.51 17.20 0.08
CA LEU A 100 4.21 17.16 -0.56
C LEU A 100 3.34 15.99 -0.03
N GLN A 101 3.92 14.91 0.48
CA GLN A 101 3.18 13.76 1.00
C GLN A 101 3.89 13.14 2.21
N GLU A 102 3.27 13.28 3.38
CA GLU A 102 3.66 12.57 4.61
C GLU A 102 2.78 11.33 4.81
N ARG A 103 3.41 10.24 5.29
CA ARG A 103 2.79 8.94 5.62
C ARG A 103 3.32 8.39 6.97
N PRO A 104 3.18 9.12 8.09
CA PRO A 104 3.65 8.67 9.40
C PRO A 104 2.91 7.42 9.88
N GLU A 105 3.64 6.54 10.57
CA GLU A 105 3.14 5.28 11.13
C GLU A 105 2.47 5.50 12.51
N ILE A 106 1.38 4.79 12.80
CA ILE A 106 0.71 4.73 14.11
C ILE A 106 0.17 3.32 14.38
N ASP A 107 0.21 2.88 15.64
CA ASP A 107 -0.31 1.56 16.00
C ASP A 107 -1.85 1.56 16.01
N ARG A 108 -2.46 0.52 15.41
CA ARG A 108 -3.93 0.36 15.35
C ARG A 108 -4.64 0.54 16.70
N PRO A 109 -4.17 -0.05 17.82
CA PRO A 109 -4.78 0.17 19.13
C PRO A 109 -4.77 1.64 19.54
N LYS A 110 -3.64 2.35 19.33
CA LYS A 110 -3.48 3.75 19.73
C LYS A 110 -4.35 4.70 18.89
N LEU A 111 -4.45 4.47 17.57
CA LEU A 111 -5.37 5.25 16.73
C LEU A 111 -6.83 5.08 17.17
N ARG A 112 -7.26 3.85 17.52
CA ARG A 112 -8.61 3.61 18.05
C ARG A 112 -8.82 4.25 19.42
N GLU A 113 -7.82 4.20 20.31
CA GLU A 113 -7.83 4.83 21.62
C GLU A 113 -8.05 6.35 21.52
N ILE A 114 -7.25 7.04 20.70
CA ILE A 114 -7.40 8.49 20.42
C ILE A 114 -8.81 8.81 19.94
N LEU A 115 -9.32 8.04 18.96
CA LEU A 115 -10.63 8.27 18.38
C LEU A 115 -11.77 8.01 19.38
N ALA A 116 -11.69 6.93 20.17
CA ALA A 116 -12.72 6.59 21.17
C ALA A 116 -12.70 7.56 22.36
N ALA A 117 -11.52 7.94 22.87
CA ALA A 117 -11.36 8.91 23.96
C ALA A 117 -11.81 10.33 23.56
N SER A 118 -11.84 10.65 22.27
CA SER A 118 -12.35 11.93 21.77
C SER A 118 -13.87 12.11 21.85
N LEU A 119 -14.61 11.05 22.18
CA LEU A 119 -16.08 11.07 22.25
C LEU A 119 -16.57 11.36 23.68
N PRO A 120 -17.72 12.04 23.83
CA PRO A 120 -18.35 12.21 25.14
C PRO A 120 -18.63 10.87 25.84
N PRO A 121 -18.67 10.86 27.19
CA PRO A 121 -19.23 9.75 27.95
C PRO A 121 -20.61 9.33 27.40
N ASP A 122 -20.89 8.03 27.47
CA ASP A 122 -22.14 7.39 27.03
C ASP A 122 -22.47 7.49 25.52
N MET A 123 -21.66 8.17 24.70
CA MET A 123 -21.81 8.18 23.24
C MET A 123 -21.52 6.80 22.63
N ILE A 124 -20.53 6.07 23.16
CA ILE A 124 -20.33 4.65 22.85
C ILE A 124 -21.05 3.79 23.89
N ARG A 125 -21.98 2.96 23.40
CA ARG A 125 -22.63 1.89 24.14
C ARG A 125 -21.92 0.58 23.83
N TRP A 126 -21.02 0.20 24.73
CA TRP A 126 -20.32 -1.09 24.74
C TRP A 126 -21.29 -2.24 25.04
N ASP A 127 -20.86 -3.48 24.81
CA ASP A 127 -21.63 -4.72 25.04
C ASP A 127 -22.98 -4.77 24.28
N HIS A 128 -23.04 -4.12 23.11
CA HIS A 128 -24.18 -4.09 22.20
C HIS A 128 -23.82 -4.81 20.89
N ARG A 129 -23.71 -6.14 20.93
CA ARG A 129 -23.54 -6.94 19.72
C ARG A 129 -24.81 -6.97 18.90
N LEU A 130 -24.75 -6.38 17.70
CA LEU A 130 -25.83 -6.42 16.74
C LEU A 130 -25.97 -7.82 16.12
N VAL A 131 -27.20 -8.34 16.13
CA VAL A 131 -27.56 -9.63 15.53
C VAL A 131 -28.16 -9.41 14.13
N GLU A 132 -29.06 -8.43 14.02
CA GLU A 132 -29.89 -8.14 12.83
C GLU A 132 -30.30 -6.66 12.80
N VAL A 133 -30.48 -6.09 11.59
CA VAL A 133 -31.25 -4.86 11.37
C VAL A 133 -32.54 -5.25 10.66
N ARG A 134 -33.69 -4.91 11.25
CA ARG A 134 -35.01 -5.18 10.67
C ARG A 134 -35.33 -4.20 9.54
N GLU A 135 -36.30 -4.55 8.70
CA GLU A 135 -36.71 -3.72 7.56
C GLU A 135 -37.23 -2.32 7.95
N ASP A 136 -37.79 -2.21 9.16
CA ASP A 136 -38.28 -0.98 9.79
C ASP A 136 -37.17 -0.11 10.41
N GLY A 137 -35.90 -0.50 10.27
CA GLY A 137 -34.73 0.19 10.81
C GLY A 137 -34.40 -0.15 12.27
N ASN A 138 -35.16 -1.03 12.93
CA ASN A 138 -34.88 -1.41 14.31
C ASN A 138 -33.63 -2.30 14.42
N LEU A 139 -32.76 -1.97 15.37
CA LEU A 139 -31.52 -2.67 15.67
C LEU A 139 -31.79 -3.76 16.72
N VAL A 140 -31.60 -5.03 16.34
CA VAL A 140 -31.75 -6.19 17.24
C VAL A 140 -30.38 -6.60 17.75
N PHE A 141 -30.14 -6.39 19.04
CA PHE A 141 -28.94 -6.80 19.75
C PHE A 141 -29.19 -8.09 20.54
N GLU A 142 -28.12 -8.75 21.03
CA GLU A 142 -28.24 -10.03 21.77
C GLU A 142 -29.20 -9.97 22.98
N HIS A 143 -29.36 -8.80 23.60
CA HIS A 143 -30.16 -8.63 24.83
C HIS A 143 -31.22 -7.51 24.78
N THR A 144 -31.35 -6.80 23.65
CA THR A 144 -32.28 -5.67 23.53
C THR A 144 -32.63 -5.36 22.07
N THR A 145 -33.69 -4.58 21.83
CA THR A 145 -34.01 -4.01 20.52
C THR A 145 -34.19 -2.50 20.66
N ILE A 146 -33.51 -1.73 19.82
CA ILE A 146 -33.47 -0.25 19.89
C ILE A 146 -33.85 0.31 18.52
N GLY A 147 -34.70 1.34 18.52
CA GLY A 147 -35.29 1.91 17.32
C GLY A 147 -35.47 3.42 17.38
N GLY A 148 -36.08 3.99 16.35
CA GLY A 148 -36.35 5.43 16.27
C GLY A 148 -35.13 6.27 15.86
N PHE A 149 -34.28 5.72 14.98
CA PHE A 149 -33.21 6.44 14.31
C PHE A 149 -33.66 6.88 12.91
N ASP A 150 -33.25 8.07 12.49
CA ASP A 150 -33.46 8.59 11.13
C ASP A 150 -32.41 8.05 10.16
N LEU A 151 -31.25 7.60 10.68
CA LEU A 151 -30.18 6.97 9.92
C LEU A 151 -29.44 5.91 10.76
N VAL A 152 -29.26 4.73 10.18
CA VAL A 152 -28.36 3.67 10.66
C VAL A 152 -27.14 3.62 9.74
N VAL A 153 -25.94 3.75 10.32
CA VAL A 153 -24.66 3.62 9.64
C VAL A 153 -23.93 2.38 10.13
N GLY A 154 -23.66 1.43 9.24
CA GLY A 154 -22.81 0.28 9.55
C GLY A 154 -21.33 0.62 9.39
N ALA A 155 -20.60 0.59 10.49
CA ALA A 155 -19.14 0.56 10.58
C ALA A 155 -18.67 -0.74 11.27
N ASP A 156 -19.51 -1.79 11.24
CA ASP A 156 -19.40 -3.07 11.96
C ASP A 156 -18.54 -4.12 11.24
N GLY A 157 -17.68 -3.65 10.33
CA GLY A 157 -16.59 -4.41 9.73
C GLY A 157 -17.00 -5.51 8.74
N ALA A 158 -16.05 -6.41 8.48
CA ALA A 158 -16.13 -7.47 7.47
C ALA A 158 -17.49 -8.18 7.41
N TRP A 159 -18.01 -8.62 8.56
CA TRP A 159 -19.20 -9.46 8.68
C TRP A 159 -20.51 -8.70 8.93
N SER A 160 -20.50 -7.39 8.63
CA SER A 160 -21.57 -6.42 8.87
C SER A 160 -22.98 -6.98 8.79
N LYS A 161 -23.79 -6.71 9.81
CA LYS A 161 -25.24 -6.97 9.82
C LYS A 161 -26.00 -5.88 9.08
N VAL A 162 -25.51 -4.64 9.14
CA VAL A 162 -26.13 -3.50 8.44
C VAL A 162 -26.03 -3.70 6.92
N ARG A 163 -24.86 -4.13 6.39
CA ARG A 163 -24.70 -4.44 4.95
C ARG A 163 -25.70 -5.49 4.48
N ARG A 164 -26.05 -6.50 5.30
CA ARG A 164 -27.01 -7.55 4.90
C ARG A 164 -28.40 -7.00 4.57
N LEU A 165 -28.78 -5.84 5.12
CA LEU A 165 -30.05 -5.19 4.80
C LEU A 165 -30.03 -4.43 3.47
N LEU A 166 -28.83 -4.05 3.00
CA LEU A 166 -28.57 -3.38 1.72
C LEU A 166 -28.28 -4.37 0.59
N ALA A 167 -27.54 -5.44 0.90
CA ALA A 167 -27.02 -6.42 -0.03
C ALA A 167 -27.00 -7.82 0.61
N PRO A 168 -28.17 -8.49 0.75
CA PRO A 168 -28.30 -9.74 1.50
C PRO A 168 -27.48 -10.91 0.91
N ASP A 169 -27.30 -10.92 -0.40
CA ASP A 169 -26.53 -11.96 -1.11
C ASP A 169 -25.02 -11.74 -1.07
N ILE A 170 -24.56 -10.54 -0.66
CA ILE A 170 -23.13 -10.17 -0.67
C ILE A 170 -22.47 -10.54 0.66
N LYS A 171 -21.62 -11.57 0.59
CA LYS A 171 -20.80 -12.07 1.70
C LYS A 171 -19.30 -11.82 1.40
N PRO A 172 -18.47 -11.66 2.44
CA PRO A 172 -17.02 -11.71 2.27
C PRO A 172 -16.60 -13.04 1.63
N LEU A 173 -15.73 -12.98 0.64
CA LEU A 173 -15.13 -14.13 -0.04
C LEU A 173 -13.78 -14.43 0.61
N TRP A 174 -13.53 -15.68 0.99
CA TRP A 174 -12.19 -16.11 1.41
C TRP A 174 -11.24 -16.06 0.21
N THR A 175 -10.07 -15.47 0.40
CA THR A 175 -9.10 -15.29 -0.70
C THR A 175 -8.21 -16.50 -0.95
N GLY A 176 -8.41 -17.62 -0.24
CA GLY A 176 -7.50 -18.77 -0.27
C GLY A 176 -6.18 -18.52 0.48
N ILE A 177 -6.08 -17.43 1.26
CA ILE A 177 -4.92 -17.09 2.08
C ILE A 177 -5.23 -17.38 3.56
N LYS A 178 -4.33 -18.15 4.17
CA LYS A 178 -4.23 -18.41 5.61
C LYS A 178 -3.22 -17.44 6.22
N LEU A 179 -3.45 -16.98 7.44
CA LEU A 179 -2.53 -16.10 8.17
C LEU A 179 -2.46 -16.49 9.65
N TYR A 180 -1.26 -16.57 10.19
CA TYR A 180 -0.99 -16.61 11.63
C TYR A 180 -0.41 -15.26 12.07
N GLY A 181 -1.09 -14.59 12.99
CA GLY A 181 -0.58 -13.40 13.68
C GLY A 181 0.05 -13.77 15.02
N MET A 182 1.30 -13.35 15.21
CA MET A 182 2.12 -13.57 16.41
C MET A 182 2.85 -12.27 16.78
N SER A 183 3.53 -12.22 17.93
CA SER A 183 4.33 -11.07 18.34
C SER A 183 5.69 -11.45 18.91
N ILE A 184 6.61 -10.48 18.93
CA ILE A 184 7.86 -10.54 19.71
C ILE A 184 7.86 -9.34 20.67
N PRO A 185 7.55 -9.53 21.97
CA PRO A 185 7.66 -8.48 22.97
C PRO A 185 9.14 -8.17 23.26
N ASN A 186 9.43 -6.91 23.61
CA ASN A 186 10.77 -6.42 23.94
C ASN A 186 11.85 -6.80 22.89
N ALA A 187 11.50 -6.75 21.60
CA ALA A 187 12.28 -7.35 20.52
C ALA A 187 13.72 -6.83 20.39
N ALA A 188 14.00 -5.60 20.83
CA ALA A 188 15.36 -5.07 20.89
C ALA A 188 16.29 -5.88 21.80
N GLU A 189 15.76 -6.51 22.84
CA GLU A 189 16.49 -7.36 23.79
C GLU A 189 16.33 -8.84 23.44
N THR A 190 15.11 -9.28 23.11
CA THR A 190 14.79 -10.70 22.91
C THR A 190 15.20 -11.21 21.52
N ALA A 191 15.06 -10.41 20.47
CA ALA A 191 15.34 -10.78 19.08
C ALA A 191 16.13 -9.67 18.35
N PRO A 192 17.34 -9.30 18.82
CA PRO A 192 18.04 -8.10 18.39
C PRO A 192 18.41 -8.07 16.89
N GLN A 193 18.51 -9.22 16.22
CA GLN A 193 18.76 -9.25 14.77
C GLN A 193 17.47 -9.02 13.97
N VAL A 194 16.36 -9.65 14.35
CA VAL A 194 15.02 -9.41 13.77
C VAL A 194 14.59 -7.96 13.97
N TYR A 195 14.89 -7.37 15.13
CA TYR A 195 14.63 -5.95 15.42
C TYR A 195 15.44 -5.02 14.51
N LYS A 196 16.73 -5.30 14.29
CA LYS A 196 17.55 -4.55 13.32
C LYS A 196 17.08 -4.75 11.88
N LEU A 197 16.57 -5.92 11.53
CA LEU A 197 16.01 -6.22 10.21
C LEU A 197 14.74 -5.39 9.95
N ALA A 198 13.85 -5.28 10.94
CA ALA A 198 12.67 -4.42 10.87
C ALA A 198 13.02 -2.92 10.77
N ASN A 199 14.16 -2.51 11.35
CA ASN A 199 14.77 -1.17 11.21
C ASN A 199 13.77 0.00 11.37
N ARG A 200 13.01 0.00 12.47
CA ARG A 200 11.95 0.97 12.79
C ARG A 200 10.69 0.91 11.93
N GLY A 201 10.60 0.02 10.93
CA GLY A 201 9.44 -0.09 10.05
C GLY A 201 9.04 -1.53 9.74
N SER A 202 8.91 -1.86 8.46
CA SER A 202 8.33 -3.13 7.98
C SER A 202 9.22 -3.87 6.98
N VAL A 203 9.34 -5.19 7.16
CA VAL A 203 9.90 -6.11 6.16
C VAL A 203 8.81 -7.07 5.68
N PHE A 204 8.64 -7.15 4.37
CA PHE A 204 7.69 -8.03 3.69
C PHE A 204 8.45 -9.01 2.80
N ALA A 205 8.78 -10.17 3.37
CA ALA A 205 9.37 -11.27 2.61
C ALA A 205 8.26 -12.04 1.89
N ASN A 206 8.36 -12.23 0.57
CA ASN A 206 7.39 -12.96 -0.25
C ASN A 206 8.12 -13.99 -1.12
N SER A 207 7.62 -15.22 -1.25
CA SER A 207 8.10 -16.25 -2.19
C SER A 207 7.18 -17.47 -2.18
N ASP A 208 7.06 -18.18 -3.30
CA ASP A 208 6.47 -19.52 -3.38
C ASP A 208 5.10 -19.69 -2.69
N GLY A 209 4.20 -18.72 -2.92
CA GLY A 209 2.85 -18.69 -2.33
C GLY A 209 2.79 -18.34 -0.85
N LYS A 210 3.91 -17.86 -0.27
CA LYS A 210 4.05 -17.53 1.15
C LYS A 210 4.55 -16.11 1.32
N ARG A 211 4.18 -15.50 2.45
CA ARG A 211 4.67 -14.21 2.92
C ARG A 211 5.02 -14.29 4.40
N LEU A 212 6.07 -13.60 4.81
CA LEU A 212 6.36 -13.29 6.19
C LEU A 212 6.47 -11.77 6.32
N SER A 213 5.63 -11.19 7.17
CA SER A 213 5.63 -9.75 7.45
C SER A 213 6.14 -9.53 8.86
N ILE A 214 7.15 -8.68 9.01
CA ILE A 214 7.76 -8.29 10.28
C ILE A 214 7.59 -6.78 10.38
N GLN A 215 6.82 -6.29 11.35
CA GLN A 215 6.49 -4.87 11.47
C GLN A 215 6.76 -4.38 12.89
N GLN A 216 7.52 -3.29 13.02
CA GLN A 216 7.86 -2.69 14.31
C GLN A 216 6.76 -1.76 14.82
N MET A 217 6.36 -1.99 16.07
CA MET A 217 5.35 -1.24 16.82
C MET A 217 5.99 -0.06 17.57
N GLY A 218 5.17 0.88 18.06
CA GLY A 218 5.64 2.08 18.76
C GLY A 218 6.27 1.82 20.13
N ASP A 219 5.95 0.70 20.77
CA ASP A 219 6.58 0.23 22.00
C ASP A 219 7.90 -0.55 21.76
N GLY A 220 8.29 -0.75 20.50
CA GLY A 220 9.47 -1.53 20.12
C GLY A 220 9.24 -3.05 20.06
N SER A 221 8.02 -3.54 20.26
CA SER A 221 7.66 -4.91 19.92
C SER A 221 7.58 -5.12 18.40
N LEU A 222 7.63 -6.37 17.94
CA LEU A 222 7.39 -6.71 16.53
C LEU A 222 6.08 -7.48 16.37
N SER A 223 5.22 -7.05 15.45
CA SER A 223 4.11 -7.84 14.94
C SER A 223 4.60 -8.75 13.81
N ILE A 224 4.36 -10.05 13.92
CA ILE A 224 4.77 -11.07 12.95
C ILE A 224 3.55 -11.68 12.29
N TYR A 225 3.50 -11.67 10.96
CA TYR A 225 2.45 -12.32 10.17
C TYR A 225 3.03 -13.32 9.18
N ALA A 226 2.84 -14.60 9.46
CA ALA A 226 3.16 -15.68 8.52
C ALA A 226 1.88 -16.03 7.74
N SER A 227 1.87 -15.84 6.43
CA SER A 227 0.73 -16.16 5.58
C SER A 227 1.10 -17.01 4.37
N SER A 228 0.17 -17.87 3.95
CA SER A 228 0.37 -18.78 2.83
C SER A 228 -0.93 -19.05 2.07
N THR A 229 -0.80 -19.35 0.78
CA THR A 229 -1.90 -19.79 -0.09
C THR A 229 -2.18 -21.28 0.07
N GLY A 230 -3.44 -21.68 -0.15
CA GLY A 230 -3.85 -23.08 -0.29
C GLY A 230 -4.74 -23.58 0.84
N GLY A 231 -4.90 -24.90 0.94
CA GLY A 231 -5.93 -25.54 1.75
C GLY A 231 -7.26 -25.69 1.01
N ASP A 232 -8.00 -26.75 1.34
CA ASP A 232 -9.20 -27.14 0.59
C ASP A 232 -10.49 -26.44 1.08
N GLY A 233 -10.41 -25.64 2.15
CA GLY A 233 -11.56 -24.96 2.77
C GLY A 233 -11.19 -23.88 3.79
N GLU A 234 -12.20 -23.09 4.19
CA GLU A 234 -12.10 -22.02 5.21
C GLU A 234 -11.82 -22.57 6.62
N ASP A 235 -12.07 -23.86 6.84
CA ASP A 235 -11.81 -24.66 8.04
C ASP A 235 -10.35 -25.09 8.19
N TRP A 236 -9.43 -24.53 7.39
CA TRP A 236 -8.00 -24.86 7.39
C TRP A 236 -7.31 -24.76 8.76
N ALA A 237 -7.86 -23.97 9.68
CA ALA A 237 -7.35 -23.78 11.03
C ALA A 237 -7.88 -24.81 12.03
N SER A 238 -8.88 -25.62 11.67
CA SER A 238 -9.38 -26.67 12.56
C SER A 238 -8.26 -27.69 12.90
N PRO A 239 -8.15 -28.16 14.15
CA PRO A 239 -7.14 -29.14 14.53
C PRO A 239 -7.17 -30.42 13.69
N GLU A 240 -8.35 -30.79 13.18
CA GLU A 240 -8.57 -31.91 12.27
C GLU A 240 -7.91 -31.71 10.89
N VAL A 241 -7.82 -30.47 10.40
CA VAL A 241 -7.27 -30.14 9.08
C VAL A 241 -5.80 -29.73 9.14
N CYS A 242 -5.38 -28.95 10.14
CA CYS A 242 -3.97 -28.56 10.28
C CYS A 242 -3.12 -29.60 11.05
N GLY A 243 -3.74 -30.46 11.86
CA GLY A 243 -3.06 -31.52 12.62
C GLY A 243 -2.45 -31.08 13.95
N TYR A 244 -2.77 -29.88 14.44
CA TYR A 244 -2.31 -29.30 15.71
C TYR A 244 -3.30 -28.26 16.24
N ASP A 245 -3.15 -27.77 17.47
CA ASP A 245 -3.95 -26.64 17.93
C ASP A 245 -3.45 -25.34 17.24
N PRO A 246 -4.28 -24.65 16.43
CA PRO A 246 -3.88 -23.44 15.69
C PRO A 246 -3.64 -22.21 16.60
N HIS A 247 -3.99 -22.31 17.88
CA HIS A 247 -3.76 -21.27 18.90
C HIS A 247 -2.56 -21.60 19.81
N ASP A 248 -2.08 -22.84 19.84
CA ASP A 248 -0.82 -23.21 20.49
C ASP A 248 0.36 -22.66 19.68
N LEU A 249 0.98 -21.60 20.21
CA LEU A 249 2.09 -20.92 19.57
C LEU A 249 3.28 -21.85 19.27
N GLU A 250 3.62 -22.81 20.14
CA GLU A 250 4.78 -23.67 19.91
C GLU A 250 4.48 -24.74 18.85
N ALA A 251 3.25 -25.26 18.81
CA ALA A 251 2.80 -26.14 17.74
C ALA A 251 2.77 -25.42 16.38
N VAL A 252 2.24 -24.19 16.34
CA VAL A 252 2.24 -23.31 15.15
C VAL A 252 3.68 -23.00 14.71
N LYS A 253 4.58 -22.59 15.62
CA LYS A 253 5.99 -22.32 15.31
C LYS A 253 6.68 -23.52 14.68
N LYS A 254 6.47 -24.72 15.23
CA LYS A 254 7.00 -25.96 14.65
C LYS A 254 6.48 -26.21 13.23
N ALA A 255 5.18 -26.04 12.99
CA ALA A 255 4.60 -26.20 11.66
C ALA A 255 5.09 -25.14 10.65
N LEU A 256 5.21 -23.88 11.09
CA LEU A 256 5.74 -22.78 10.28
C LEU A 256 7.22 -22.97 9.96
N LEU A 257 8.05 -23.41 10.89
CA LEU A 257 9.48 -23.67 10.62
C LEU A 257 9.69 -24.79 9.60
N VAL A 258 8.77 -25.76 9.48
CA VAL A 258 8.77 -26.73 8.36
C VAL A 258 8.31 -26.06 7.05
N LEU A 259 7.25 -25.25 7.09
CA LEU A 259 6.69 -24.57 5.91
C LEU A 259 7.64 -23.53 5.29
N TYR A 260 8.51 -22.93 6.12
CA TYR A 260 9.49 -21.91 5.75
C TYR A 260 10.95 -22.44 5.86
N GLN A 261 11.16 -23.76 5.85
CA GLN A 261 12.48 -24.39 6.05
C GLN A 261 13.56 -23.99 5.03
N ASP A 262 13.16 -23.50 3.86
CA ASP A 262 14.03 -23.04 2.77
C ASP A 262 14.18 -21.51 2.71
N TRP A 263 13.78 -20.81 3.77
CA TRP A 263 13.92 -19.36 3.93
C TRP A 263 15.15 -19.02 4.77
N ALA A 264 15.67 -17.80 4.57
CA ALA A 264 16.85 -17.28 5.25
C ALA A 264 16.69 -17.34 6.79
N PRO A 265 17.74 -17.73 7.54
CA PRO A 265 17.69 -17.82 8.99
C PRO A 265 17.18 -16.53 9.68
N GLU A 266 17.57 -15.36 9.17
CA GLU A 266 17.18 -14.04 9.69
C GLU A 266 15.68 -13.76 9.57
N LEU A 267 15.01 -14.41 8.61
CA LEU A 267 13.55 -14.36 8.46
C LEU A 267 12.88 -15.38 9.38
N THR A 268 13.38 -16.62 9.42
CA THR A 268 12.78 -17.69 10.25
C THR A 268 13.02 -17.48 11.75
N GLU A 269 14.06 -16.74 12.14
CA GLU A 269 14.29 -16.26 13.51
C GLU A 269 13.07 -15.49 14.05
N ALA A 270 12.36 -14.72 13.20
CA ALA A 270 11.13 -14.02 13.60
C ALA A 270 9.99 -14.97 14.01
N ILE A 271 9.97 -16.20 13.49
CA ILE A 271 9.03 -17.25 13.89
C ILE A 271 9.53 -17.91 15.19
N THR A 272 10.81 -18.27 15.24
CA THR A 272 11.45 -18.90 16.42
C THR A 272 11.32 -18.04 17.68
N MET A 273 11.50 -16.72 17.55
CA MET A 273 11.46 -15.76 18.65
C MET A 273 10.06 -15.23 18.99
N ALA A 274 9.02 -15.68 18.27
CA ALA A 274 7.65 -15.33 18.59
C ALA A 274 7.25 -15.86 19.98
N ALA A 275 6.52 -15.03 20.74
CA ALA A 275 6.04 -15.29 22.09
C ALA A 275 4.65 -14.68 22.31
N GLY A 276 3.89 -15.18 23.29
CA GLY A 276 2.53 -14.72 23.60
C GLY A 276 1.45 -15.51 22.86
N GLU A 277 0.42 -14.81 22.38
CA GLU A 277 -0.73 -15.44 21.71
C GLU A 277 -0.47 -15.68 20.21
N CYS A 278 -0.98 -16.79 19.68
CA CYS A 278 -1.11 -17.01 18.25
C CYS A 278 -2.56 -16.81 17.79
N THR A 279 -2.76 -16.04 16.72
CA THR A 279 -4.10 -15.81 16.13
C THR A 279 -4.19 -16.31 14.68
N PRO A 280 -4.80 -17.48 14.42
CA PRO A 280 -5.13 -17.93 13.07
C PRO A 280 -6.25 -17.06 12.48
N ARG A 281 -6.11 -16.66 11.22
CA ARG A 281 -7.04 -15.76 10.51
C ARG A 281 -7.13 -16.11 9.03
N SER A 282 -8.33 -16.41 8.56
CA SER A 282 -8.63 -16.42 7.12
C SER A 282 -8.69 -14.99 6.61
N LEU A 283 -8.07 -14.72 5.46
CA LEU A 283 -8.15 -13.41 4.83
C LEU A 283 -9.37 -13.34 3.90
N TYR A 284 -10.20 -12.31 4.07
CA TYR A 284 -11.42 -12.11 3.29
C TYR A 284 -11.42 -10.77 2.57
N MET A 285 -12.21 -10.68 1.50
CA MET A 285 -12.53 -9.42 0.80
C MET A 285 -13.98 -9.44 0.30
N LEU A 286 -14.55 -8.27 0.02
CA LEU A 286 -15.80 -8.18 -0.75
C LEU A 286 -15.50 -8.18 -2.25
N PRO A 287 -16.47 -8.54 -3.12
CA PRO A 287 -16.25 -8.56 -4.56
C PRO A 287 -15.87 -7.16 -5.08
N VAL A 288 -14.80 -7.06 -5.89
CA VAL A 288 -14.30 -5.77 -6.39
C VAL A 288 -15.38 -5.05 -7.19
N GLY A 289 -15.72 -3.82 -6.79
CA GLY A 289 -16.70 -2.98 -7.48
C GLY A 289 -18.17 -3.38 -7.28
N PHE A 290 -18.47 -4.20 -6.26
CA PHE A 290 -19.87 -4.41 -5.87
C PHE A 290 -20.49 -3.09 -5.36
N THR A 291 -21.79 -2.92 -5.62
CA THR A 291 -22.58 -1.78 -5.16
C THR A 291 -23.93 -2.27 -4.64
N TRP A 292 -24.71 -1.39 -4.02
CA TRP A 292 -26.08 -1.67 -3.60
C TRP A 292 -27.04 -0.57 -4.10
N PRO A 293 -28.33 -0.89 -4.32
CA PRO A 293 -29.37 0.12 -4.49
C PRO A 293 -29.47 0.96 -3.22
N HIS A 294 -29.64 2.27 -3.36
CA HIS A 294 -29.85 3.15 -2.22
C HIS A 294 -31.08 2.74 -1.40
N ARG A 295 -30.94 2.71 -0.07
CA ARG A 295 -32.03 2.43 0.87
C ARG A 295 -32.16 3.57 1.88
N ARG A 296 -33.36 4.12 1.98
CA ARG A 296 -33.66 5.19 2.94
C ARG A 296 -33.30 4.80 4.36
N GLY A 297 -32.62 5.71 5.04
CA GLY A 297 -32.26 5.59 6.46
C GLY A 297 -31.17 4.56 6.79
N VAL A 298 -30.51 3.96 5.80
CA VAL A 298 -29.45 2.95 6.03
C VAL A 298 -28.28 3.14 5.06
N THR A 299 -27.04 3.15 5.56
CA THR A 299 -25.83 3.07 4.73
C THR A 299 -24.68 2.38 5.49
N VAL A 300 -23.54 2.17 4.84
CA VAL A 300 -22.34 1.52 5.43
C VAL A 300 -21.04 2.23 5.01
N ILE A 301 -20.01 2.14 5.84
CA ILE A 301 -18.66 2.73 5.61
C ILE A 301 -17.53 1.77 6.04
N GLY A 302 -16.32 2.01 5.53
CA GLY A 302 -15.14 1.20 5.88
C GLY A 302 -15.29 -0.28 5.49
N ASP A 303 -14.72 -1.19 6.27
CA ASP A 303 -14.81 -2.64 6.02
C ASP A 303 -16.25 -3.17 5.91
N ALA A 304 -17.25 -2.49 6.49
CA ALA A 304 -18.65 -2.84 6.29
C ALA A 304 -19.11 -2.59 4.84
N ALA A 305 -18.59 -1.54 4.19
CA ALA A 305 -18.86 -1.16 2.82
C ALA A 305 -17.96 -1.87 1.81
N HIS A 306 -16.67 -2.03 2.08
CA HIS A 306 -15.68 -2.34 1.02
C HIS A 306 -14.46 -3.16 1.46
N LEU A 307 -14.58 -3.95 2.56
CA LEU A 307 -13.55 -4.89 3.04
C LEU A 307 -12.65 -5.43 1.92
N MET A 308 -11.35 -5.23 2.09
CA MET A 308 -10.35 -5.55 1.10
C MET A 308 -9.09 -6.08 1.78
N THR A 309 -8.21 -6.71 1.02
CA THR A 309 -6.97 -7.27 1.56
C THR A 309 -5.95 -6.17 1.88
N PRO A 310 -4.97 -6.40 2.78
CA PRO A 310 -4.05 -5.36 3.24
C PRO A 310 -2.84 -5.11 2.31
N PHE A 311 -2.77 -5.73 1.12
CA PHE A 311 -1.57 -5.69 0.27
C PHE A 311 -1.20 -4.30 -0.27
N ALA A 312 -2.17 -3.36 -0.32
CA ALA A 312 -1.95 -1.97 -0.68
C ALA A 312 -1.74 -1.01 0.51
N GLY A 313 -1.97 -1.42 1.76
CA GLY A 313 -1.94 -0.54 2.95
C GLY A 313 -3.15 0.40 3.13
N GLU A 314 -3.99 0.57 2.11
CA GLU A 314 -4.99 1.66 2.03
C GLU A 314 -6.21 1.57 2.97
N GLY A 315 -6.54 0.39 3.54
CA GLY A 315 -7.86 0.11 4.13
C GLY A 315 -8.35 1.08 5.21
N VAL A 316 -7.49 1.50 6.16
CA VAL A 316 -7.91 2.48 7.19
C VAL A 316 -8.12 3.86 6.60
N ASN A 317 -7.30 4.26 5.62
CA ASN A 317 -7.28 5.61 5.08
C ASN A 317 -8.58 5.91 4.33
N VAL A 318 -9.03 4.95 3.51
CA VAL A 318 -10.34 5.06 2.85
C VAL A 318 -11.51 5.02 3.82
N ALA A 319 -11.43 4.21 4.89
CA ALA A 319 -12.47 4.13 5.90
C ALA A 319 -12.61 5.43 6.72
N LEU A 320 -11.50 6.15 6.96
CA LEU A 320 -11.50 7.48 7.57
C LEU A 320 -11.98 8.57 6.57
N GLU A 321 -11.63 8.46 5.29
CA GLU A 321 -12.15 9.36 4.25
C GLU A 321 -13.68 9.25 4.10
N ASP A 322 -14.22 8.03 4.16
CA ASP A 322 -15.67 7.79 4.13
C ASP A 322 -16.38 8.41 5.32
N ALA A 323 -15.86 8.21 6.54
CA ALA A 323 -16.41 8.82 7.75
C ALA A 323 -16.42 10.36 7.64
N MET A 324 -15.35 10.97 7.10
CA MET A 324 -15.26 12.40 6.85
C MET A 324 -16.28 12.87 5.79
N LYS A 325 -16.42 12.16 4.67
CA LYS A 325 -17.36 12.50 3.59
C LYS A 325 -18.82 12.30 3.99
N LEU A 326 -19.13 11.23 4.73
CA LEU A 326 -20.46 10.96 5.27
C LEU A 326 -20.85 12.00 6.32
N ALA A 327 -19.93 12.38 7.22
CA ALA A 327 -20.17 13.48 8.15
C ALA A 327 -20.53 14.78 7.42
N LYS A 328 -19.79 15.15 6.37
CA LYS A 328 -20.10 16.33 5.53
C LYS A 328 -21.49 16.23 4.91
N ALA A 329 -21.85 15.08 4.34
CA ALA A 329 -23.17 14.85 3.74
C ALA A 329 -24.31 15.05 4.76
N ILE A 330 -24.17 14.49 5.96
CA ILE A 330 -25.14 14.63 7.06
C ILE A 330 -25.23 16.08 7.55
N ILE A 331 -24.09 16.75 7.73
CA ILE A 331 -24.02 18.15 8.19
C ILE A 331 -24.70 19.08 7.17
N SER A 332 -24.47 18.88 5.87
CA SER A 332 -25.15 19.62 4.81
C SER A 332 -26.67 19.38 4.81
N ALA A 333 -27.13 18.13 4.97
CA ALA A 333 -28.56 17.82 5.08
C ALA A 333 -29.24 18.55 6.25
N VAL A 334 -28.56 18.62 7.41
CA VAL A 334 -29.05 19.32 8.60
C VAL A 334 -29.07 20.83 8.39
N ALA A 335 -28.07 21.40 7.71
CA ALA A 335 -28.07 22.82 7.35
C ALA A 335 -29.21 23.16 6.37
N GLU A 336 -29.35 22.40 5.28
CA GLU A 336 -30.40 22.59 4.27
C GLU A 336 -31.81 22.48 4.86
N SER A 337 -32.04 21.56 5.80
CA SER A 337 -33.32 21.43 6.51
C SER A 337 -33.60 22.63 7.44
N ARG A 338 -32.57 23.19 8.07
CA ARG A 338 -32.71 24.41 8.90
C ARG A 338 -33.01 25.64 8.04
N ASP A 339 -32.31 25.81 6.94
CA ASP A 339 -32.46 26.96 6.02
C ASP A 339 -33.82 26.94 5.31
N ALA A 340 -34.33 25.75 4.97
CA ALA A 340 -35.68 25.57 4.43
C ALA A 340 -36.81 25.80 5.47
N GLY A 341 -36.47 26.05 6.74
CA GLY A 341 -37.46 26.22 7.82
C GLY A 341 -38.17 24.92 8.22
N VAL A 342 -37.71 23.77 7.72
CA VAL A 342 -38.32 22.46 7.94
C VAL A 342 -37.96 21.98 9.36
N SER A 343 -38.86 22.22 10.31
CA SER A 343 -38.91 21.40 11.53
C SER A 343 -39.15 19.94 11.13
N ALA A 344 -38.68 18.99 11.95
CA ALA A 344 -38.61 17.55 11.66
C ALA A 344 -39.97 16.86 11.38
N GLY A 345 -40.58 17.20 10.24
CA GLY A 345 -41.68 16.54 9.56
C GLY A 345 -41.17 15.91 8.26
N ALA A 346 -42.05 15.79 7.26
CA ALA A 346 -41.84 14.93 6.09
C ALA A 346 -40.55 15.20 5.28
N ASP A 347 -40.12 16.46 5.15
CA ASP A 347 -39.09 16.85 4.17
C ASP A 347 -37.65 16.83 4.73
N ALA A 348 -37.48 16.87 6.06
CA ALA A 348 -36.14 16.80 6.68
C ALA A 348 -35.46 15.42 6.47
N PRO A 349 -36.19 14.29 6.56
CA PRO A 349 -35.70 12.99 6.08
C PRO A 349 -35.32 12.98 4.59
N GLU A 350 -35.94 13.81 3.73
CA GLU A 350 -35.65 13.82 2.28
C GLU A 350 -34.29 14.48 1.98
N HIS A 351 -33.95 15.59 2.64
CA HIS A 351 -32.60 16.17 2.53
C HIS A 351 -31.51 15.20 2.99
N LEU A 352 -31.76 14.46 4.07
CA LEU A 352 -30.81 13.45 4.57
C LEU A 352 -30.64 12.32 3.54
N ASP A 353 -31.74 11.69 3.14
CA ASP A 353 -31.80 10.62 2.14
C ASP A 353 -31.00 10.97 0.86
N LYS A 354 -31.30 12.13 0.27
CA LYS A 354 -30.63 12.64 -0.93
C LYS A 354 -29.13 12.86 -0.75
N ARG A 355 -28.68 13.26 0.45
CA ARG A 355 -27.26 13.46 0.76
C ARG A 355 -26.54 12.13 1.01
N ILE A 356 -27.21 11.14 1.59
CA ILE A 356 -26.70 9.77 1.71
C ILE A 356 -26.57 9.12 0.32
N GLU A 357 -27.58 9.21 -0.54
CA GLU A 357 -27.52 8.68 -1.91
C GLU A 357 -26.36 9.30 -2.71
N ALA A 358 -26.13 10.61 -2.55
CA ALA A 358 -25.01 11.30 -3.19
C ALA A 358 -23.64 10.85 -2.63
N PHE A 359 -23.55 10.57 -1.33
CA PHE A 359 -22.34 10.01 -0.71
C PHE A 359 -22.03 8.60 -1.25
N GLU A 360 -23.02 7.72 -1.35
CA GLU A 360 -22.85 6.36 -1.88
C GLU A 360 -22.35 6.38 -3.33
N LYS A 361 -22.88 7.30 -4.16
CA LYS A 361 -22.45 7.52 -5.55
C LYS A 361 -21.01 8.05 -5.69
N ASP A 362 -20.47 8.80 -4.70
CA ASP A 362 -19.02 9.14 -4.64
C ASP A 362 -18.18 7.94 -4.17
N MET A 363 -18.68 7.20 -3.19
CA MET A 363 -17.95 6.12 -2.55
C MET A 363 -17.69 4.96 -3.51
N PHE A 364 -18.70 4.48 -4.25
CA PHE A 364 -18.56 3.29 -5.11
C PHE A 364 -17.34 3.31 -6.06
N PRO A 365 -17.17 4.31 -6.97
CA PRO A 365 -16.03 4.32 -7.90
C PRO A 365 -14.68 4.55 -7.19
N ARG A 366 -14.69 5.28 -6.07
CA ARG A 366 -13.50 5.55 -5.28
C ARG A 366 -13.00 4.28 -4.59
N MET A 367 -13.92 3.48 -4.03
CA MET A 367 -13.61 2.21 -3.37
C MET A 367 -13.27 1.10 -4.35
N GLU A 368 -13.95 1.01 -5.51
CA GLU A 368 -13.59 0.06 -6.57
C GLU A 368 -12.11 0.20 -6.96
N LYS A 369 -11.62 1.44 -7.13
CA LYS A 369 -10.21 1.73 -7.46
C LYS A 369 -9.24 1.13 -6.43
N VAL A 370 -9.56 1.22 -5.14
CA VAL A 370 -8.69 0.75 -4.04
C VAL A 370 -8.80 -0.77 -3.86
N GLN A 371 -10.02 -1.32 -3.92
CA GLN A 371 -10.26 -2.76 -3.93
C GLN A 371 -9.51 -3.44 -5.07
N ARG A 372 -9.57 -2.86 -6.28
CA ARG A 372 -8.85 -3.35 -7.47
C ARG A 372 -7.33 -3.30 -7.29
N LEU A 373 -6.79 -2.22 -6.74
CA LEU A 373 -5.34 -2.13 -6.47
C LEU A 373 -4.89 -3.25 -5.53
N THR A 374 -5.58 -3.45 -4.40
CA THR A 374 -5.13 -4.43 -3.41
C THR A 374 -5.39 -5.88 -3.84
N ASP A 375 -6.44 -6.14 -4.62
CA ASP A 375 -6.68 -7.43 -5.28
C ASP A 375 -5.57 -7.77 -6.28
N GLU A 376 -5.19 -6.83 -7.14
CA GLU A 376 -4.09 -7.00 -8.09
C GLU A 376 -2.75 -7.23 -7.37
N LEU A 377 -2.47 -6.50 -6.29
CA LEU A 377 -1.26 -6.68 -5.49
C LEU A 377 -1.25 -8.01 -4.72
N MET A 378 -2.40 -8.47 -4.22
CA MET A 378 -2.54 -9.80 -3.64
C MET A 378 -2.16 -10.88 -4.66
N HIS A 379 -2.65 -10.77 -5.89
CA HIS A 379 -2.30 -11.70 -6.97
C HIS A 379 -0.81 -11.61 -7.36
N ASP A 380 -0.28 -10.40 -7.50
CA ASP A 380 1.13 -10.14 -7.82
C ASP A 380 2.08 -10.69 -6.71
N PHE A 381 1.68 -10.68 -5.42
CA PHE A 381 2.53 -11.17 -4.32
C PHE A 381 2.33 -12.63 -3.92
N MET A 382 1.09 -13.12 -3.87
CA MET A 382 0.75 -14.45 -3.32
C MET A 382 0.47 -15.51 -4.38
N PHE A 383 -0.05 -15.13 -5.56
CA PHE A 383 -0.52 -16.09 -6.57
C PHE A 383 0.33 -16.14 -7.84
N THR A 384 1.32 -15.25 -7.98
CA THR A 384 2.20 -15.20 -9.16
C THR A 384 3.54 -15.89 -8.91
N ALA A 385 3.88 -16.85 -9.77
CA ALA A 385 5.13 -17.60 -9.69
C ALA A 385 6.35 -16.67 -9.86
N GLY A 386 7.38 -16.89 -9.02
CA GLY A 386 8.60 -16.08 -9.03
C GLY A 386 8.45 -14.69 -8.38
N SER A 387 7.33 -14.39 -7.72
CA SER A 387 7.18 -13.21 -6.86
C SER A 387 8.23 -13.19 -5.72
N PRO A 388 8.79 -12.02 -5.34
CA PRO A 388 8.55 -10.70 -5.90
C PRO A 388 9.35 -10.39 -7.17
N ARG A 389 10.34 -11.22 -7.55
CA ARG A 389 11.22 -10.96 -8.71
C ARG A 389 10.46 -10.69 -10.00
N THR A 390 9.39 -11.45 -10.27
CA THR A 390 8.59 -11.32 -11.49
C THR A 390 7.57 -10.19 -11.45
N THR A 391 7.21 -9.69 -10.26
CA THR A 391 6.06 -8.79 -10.06
C THR A 391 6.41 -7.45 -9.43
N ILE A 392 7.58 -7.27 -8.81
CA ILE A 392 7.91 -6.01 -8.12
C ILE A 392 7.82 -4.78 -9.04
N ALA A 393 8.19 -4.91 -10.32
CA ALA A 393 8.07 -3.85 -11.31
C ALA A 393 6.61 -3.49 -11.63
N THR A 394 5.72 -4.50 -11.72
CA THR A 394 4.28 -4.28 -11.93
C THR A 394 3.62 -3.72 -10.67
N SER A 395 3.93 -4.27 -9.50
CA SER A 395 3.43 -3.78 -8.21
C SER A 395 3.79 -2.30 -7.97
N ILE A 396 5.03 -1.88 -8.26
CA ILE A 396 5.42 -0.47 -8.17
C ILE A 396 4.66 0.35 -9.23
N ALA A 397 4.57 -0.12 -10.48
CA ALA A 397 3.84 0.60 -11.52
C ALA A 397 2.34 0.75 -11.21
N ARG A 398 1.70 -0.20 -10.51
CA ARG A 398 0.32 -0.09 -10.02
C ARG A 398 0.19 1.00 -8.96
N HIS A 399 1.07 1.04 -7.95
CA HIS A 399 1.07 2.11 -6.95
C HIS A 399 1.30 3.49 -7.58
N VAL A 400 2.29 3.65 -8.47
CA VAL A 400 2.53 4.94 -9.13
C VAL A 400 1.30 5.37 -9.95
N LYS A 401 0.66 4.45 -10.70
CA LYS A 401 -0.61 4.76 -11.40
C LYS A 401 -1.76 5.12 -10.47
N PHE A 402 -1.81 4.53 -9.27
CA PHE A 402 -2.85 4.82 -8.30
C PHE A 402 -2.77 6.28 -7.82
N GLU A 403 -1.56 6.76 -7.52
CA GLU A 403 -1.30 8.15 -7.10
C GLU A 403 -1.34 9.16 -8.27
N THR A 404 -1.05 8.71 -9.50
CA THR A 404 -0.88 9.63 -10.64
C THR A 404 -2.17 9.82 -11.47
N PRO A 405 -2.53 11.04 -11.91
CA PRO A 405 -3.60 11.28 -12.87
C PRO A 405 -3.50 10.45 -14.16
N TRP A 406 -4.64 9.98 -14.68
CA TRP A 406 -4.73 9.03 -15.81
C TRP A 406 -3.94 9.45 -17.07
N VAL A 407 -3.89 10.75 -17.36
CA VAL A 407 -3.16 11.31 -18.52
C VAL A 407 -1.65 11.05 -18.47
N LEU A 408 -1.09 10.82 -17.27
CA LEU A 408 0.33 10.48 -17.07
C LEU A 408 0.56 8.97 -16.89
N HIS A 409 -0.48 8.12 -16.90
CA HIS A 409 -0.34 6.66 -16.75
C HIS A 409 0.63 6.00 -17.74
N PRO A 410 0.77 6.44 -19.01
CA PRO A 410 1.79 5.91 -19.91
C PRO A 410 3.23 6.14 -19.40
N LEU A 411 3.49 7.31 -18.79
CA LEU A 411 4.79 7.65 -18.19
C LEU A 411 5.01 6.89 -16.87
N ALA A 412 3.99 6.87 -16.00
CA ALA A 412 3.99 6.10 -14.75
C ALA A 412 4.22 4.59 -14.96
N SER A 413 3.77 4.04 -16.10
CA SER A 413 4.05 2.64 -16.49
C SER A 413 5.51 2.40 -16.84
N ALA A 414 6.17 3.39 -17.46
CA ALA A 414 7.50 3.22 -18.04
C ALA A 414 8.63 3.46 -17.03
N MET A 415 8.45 4.38 -16.07
CA MET A 415 9.52 4.73 -15.13
C MET A 415 10.00 3.57 -14.23
N PRO A 416 9.13 2.76 -13.59
CA PRO A 416 9.58 1.64 -12.74
C PRO A 416 10.32 0.55 -13.54
N MET A 417 9.83 0.25 -14.75
CA MET A 417 10.51 -0.67 -15.68
C MET A 417 11.90 -0.15 -16.07
N PHE A 418 12.07 1.16 -16.23
CA PHE A 418 13.38 1.74 -16.54
C PHE A 418 14.32 1.72 -15.32
N MET A 419 13.83 2.15 -14.15
CA MET A 419 14.63 2.21 -12.91
C MET A 419 15.14 0.85 -12.45
N LEU A 420 14.36 -0.23 -12.60
CA LEU A 420 14.77 -1.57 -12.20
C LEU A 420 15.73 -2.26 -13.21
N TYR A 421 15.67 -1.89 -14.50
CA TYR A 421 16.50 -2.51 -15.55
C TYR A 421 17.81 -1.76 -15.85
N VAL A 422 17.89 -0.45 -15.63
CA VAL A 422 19.13 0.34 -15.88
C VAL A 422 20.35 -0.17 -15.10
N PRO A 423 20.26 -0.57 -13.81
CA PRO A 423 21.39 -1.19 -13.10
C PRO A 423 21.89 -2.49 -13.74
N TYR A 424 20.99 -3.23 -14.40
CA TYR A 424 21.29 -4.55 -14.98
C TYR A 424 22.12 -4.48 -16.27
N PHE A 425 21.99 -3.39 -17.04
CA PHE A 425 22.80 -3.14 -18.24
C PHE A 425 24.14 -2.44 -17.94
N GLY A 426 24.25 -1.71 -16.83
CA GLY A 426 25.50 -1.08 -16.40
C GLY A 426 26.58 -2.07 -15.94
N ALA A 427 26.20 -3.25 -15.45
CA ALA A 427 27.11 -4.22 -14.84
C ALA A 427 27.75 -5.22 -15.83
N ASN A 428 27.13 -5.49 -16.99
CA ASN A 428 27.58 -6.49 -17.96
C ASN A 428 28.24 -5.88 -19.21
N GLY A 429 28.73 -4.64 -19.10
CA GLY A 429 29.14 -3.80 -20.23
C GLY A 429 30.65 -3.66 -20.48
N THR A 430 31.52 -4.42 -19.81
CA THR A 430 32.98 -4.36 -20.02
C THR A 430 33.62 -5.74 -20.04
N HIS A 431 34.32 -6.07 -21.14
CA HIS A 431 35.11 -7.30 -21.23
C HIS A 431 36.41 -7.20 -20.41
N ALA A 432 36.56 -8.17 -19.52
CA ALA A 432 37.73 -8.61 -18.76
C ALA A 432 39.13 -8.14 -19.22
N SER A 433 39.89 -7.59 -18.27
CA SER A 433 41.30 -7.96 -18.06
C SER A 433 41.80 -7.71 -16.63
N GLY A 434 41.96 -8.79 -15.86
CA GLY A 434 42.97 -8.91 -14.80
C GLY A 434 42.67 -8.39 -13.37
N ILE A 435 43.20 -9.18 -12.42
CA ILE A 435 43.51 -8.89 -11.00
C ILE A 435 42.42 -9.27 -9.98
N GLU A 436 42.81 -10.21 -9.11
CA GLU A 436 42.12 -10.62 -7.89
C GLU A 436 42.18 -9.51 -6.83
N GLY A 437 41.11 -9.32 -6.04
CA GLY A 437 41.14 -8.40 -4.90
C GLY A 437 39.77 -8.13 -4.29
N GLU A 438 39.62 -8.49 -3.01
CA GLU A 438 38.50 -8.11 -2.15
C GLU A 438 38.15 -6.61 -2.21
N SER A 439 36.86 -6.29 -2.28
CA SER A 439 36.24 -5.24 -1.46
C SER A 439 34.75 -5.07 -1.78
N ASP A 440 33.92 -5.06 -0.74
CA ASP A 440 32.54 -4.60 -0.84
C ASP A 440 32.47 -3.15 -1.35
N LYS A 441 31.71 -2.93 -2.42
CA LYS A 441 31.37 -1.59 -2.90
C LYS A 441 29.88 -1.50 -3.24
N VAL A 442 29.11 -1.06 -2.25
CA VAL A 442 27.77 -0.51 -2.47
C VAL A 442 27.92 0.77 -3.29
N ILE A 443 27.48 0.74 -4.56
CA ILE A 443 27.51 1.91 -5.44
C ILE A 443 26.29 2.78 -5.15
N PHE A 444 26.50 3.88 -4.42
CA PHE A 444 25.52 4.96 -4.33
C PHE A 444 25.50 5.77 -5.63
N ILE A 445 24.40 5.70 -6.38
CA ILE A 445 24.16 6.56 -7.54
C ILE A 445 23.45 7.83 -7.06
N SER A 446 24.19 8.93 -6.87
CA SER A 446 23.59 10.26 -6.73
C SER A 446 23.43 10.90 -8.11
N VAL A 447 22.23 11.41 -8.40
CA VAL A 447 21.94 12.14 -9.64
C VAL A 447 21.94 13.64 -9.34
N GLU A 448 23.11 14.28 -9.42
CA GLU A 448 23.21 15.75 -9.35
C GLU A 448 22.59 16.41 -10.60
N TRP A 449 21.43 17.04 -10.44
CA TRP A 449 20.93 18.00 -11.43
C TRP A 449 21.65 19.35 -11.30
N ARG A 450 22.77 19.51 -12.00
CA ARG A 450 23.42 20.82 -12.13
C ARG A 450 22.61 21.73 -13.06
N SER A 451 22.06 22.80 -12.51
CA SER A 451 21.33 23.82 -13.26
C SER A 451 22.26 24.58 -14.22
N ALA A 452 22.17 24.27 -15.51
CA ALA A 452 22.96 24.90 -16.57
C ALA A 452 22.42 26.31 -16.92
N LEU A 453 22.39 27.23 -15.95
CA LEU A 453 22.00 28.64 -16.12
C LEU A 453 23.18 29.60 -15.91
N SER A 454 24.19 29.51 -16.77
CA SER A 454 25.19 30.59 -16.94
C SER A 454 26.07 30.41 -18.18
N ARG A 455 25.55 30.77 -19.37
CA ARG A 455 26.36 31.21 -20.53
C ARG A 455 25.49 31.97 -21.56
N PRO A 456 25.91 33.14 -22.05
CA PRO A 456 25.07 33.97 -22.92
C PRO A 456 25.12 33.52 -24.39
N VAL A 457 24.03 32.92 -24.89
CA VAL A 457 23.90 32.57 -26.31
C VAL A 457 23.51 33.81 -27.13
N LYS A 458 24.34 34.17 -28.11
CA LYS A 458 24.05 35.28 -29.04
C LYS A 458 22.80 34.99 -29.88
N ARG A 459 21.88 35.95 -29.93
CA ARG A 459 20.66 35.94 -30.76
C ARG A 459 20.96 35.60 -32.23
N LYS A 460 20.22 34.63 -32.79
CA LYS A 460 19.78 34.64 -34.20
C LYS A 460 18.26 34.54 -34.25
N LYS A 461 17.62 35.47 -34.96
CA LYS A 461 16.16 35.50 -35.17
C LYS A 461 15.74 34.43 -36.18
N ARG A 462 14.75 33.62 -35.85
CA ARG A 462 13.67 33.17 -36.76
C ARG A 462 12.46 32.83 -35.89
N GLY A 463 11.29 33.35 -36.25
CA GLY A 463 10.13 33.39 -35.36
C GLY A 463 9.09 32.31 -35.65
N ARG A 464 8.43 31.85 -34.58
CA ARG A 464 7.02 31.44 -34.52
C ARG A 464 6.48 31.85 -33.15
N ASP A 465 5.17 32.09 -33.07
CA ASP A 465 4.51 32.70 -31.91
C ASP A 465 4.48 31.73 -30.71
N SER A 466 4.84 32.20 -29.51
CA SER A 466 5.03 31.37 -28.30
C SER A 466 4.33 31.97 -27.07
N ARG A 467 3.06 32.36 -27.26
CA ARG A 467 2.23 32.92 -26.18
C ARG A 467 1.71 31.86 -25.19
N ASN A 468 1.47 30.61 -25.62
CA ASN A 468 1.01 29.55 -24.71
C ASN A 468 2.13 29.03 -23.81
N ASP A 469 3.33 28.75 -24.35
CA ASP A 469 4.44 28.17 -23.56
C ASP A 469 4.90 29.08 -22.41
N LYS A 470 4.80 30.40 -22.59
CA LYS A 470 5.12 31.38 -21.55
C LYS A 470 4.08 31.42 -20.43
N LEU A 471 2.80 31.23 -20.76
CA LEU A 471 1.73 31.18 -19.76
C LEU A 471 1.86 29.92 -18.89
N TRP A 472 2.17 28.78 -19.49
CA TRP A 472 2.43 27.52 -18.78
C TRP A 472 3.64 27.61 -17.85
N MET A 473 4.76 28.17 -18.31
CA MET A 473 5.96 28.38 -17.47
C MET A 473 5.71 29.37 -16.32
N GLN A 474 4.86 30.39 -16.51
CA GLN A 474 4.49 31.32 -15.44
C GLN A 474 3.55 30.69 -14.40
N LEU A 475 2.60 29.84 -14.81
CA LEU A 475 1.73 29.10 -13.89
C LEU A 475 2.53 28.10 -13.05
N LEU A 476 3.49 27.37 -13.65
CA LEU A 476 4.42 26.50 -12.93
C LEU A 476 5.29 27.28 -11.94
N ALA A 477 5.83 28.44 -12.33
CA ALA A 477 6.63 29.28 -11.43
C ALA A 477 5.81 29.77 -10.21
N GLN A 478 4.57 30.23 -10.43
CA GLN A 478 3.68 30.65 -9.33
C GLN A 478 3.24 29.49 -8.43
N TYR A 479 3.15 28.27 -8.97
CA TYR A 479 2.90 27.06 -8.17
C TYR A 479 4.07 26.75 -7.23
N PHE A 480 5.32 26.86 -7.71
CA PHE A 480 6.51 26.63 -6.88
C PHE A 480 6.81 27.75 -5.86
N GLU A 481 6.56 29.02 -6.17
CA GLU A 481 6.76 30.12 -5.22
C GLU A 481 5.80 30.06 -4.02
N ARG A 482 4.57 29.56 -4.20
CA ARG A 482 3.59 29.39 -3.11
C ARG A 482 3.92 28.25 -2.15
N ALA A 483 4.78 27.32 -2.55
CA ALA A 483 5.12 26.13 -1.76
C ALA A 483 6.23 26.35 -0.70
N GLN A 484 6.81 27.56 -0.59
CA GLN A 484 7.99 27.82 0.26
C GLN A 484 7.72 28.54 1.60
N TRP A 485 6.51 28.47 2.16
CA TRP A 485 6.18 29.13 3.44
C TRP A 485 5.70 28.18 4.53
N GLY A 486 6.49 28.10 5.62
CA GLY A 486 6.21 27.36 6.86
C GLY A 486 6.95 26.02 6.97
N VAL A 487 7.51 25.59 8.11
CA VAL A 487 7.80 26.25 9.41
C VAL A 487 9.14 25.69 9.91
N LYS A 488 10.00 26.51 10.54
CA LYS A 488 11.25 26.01 11.14
C LYS A 488 11.00 25.41 12.54
N PRO A 489 11.41 24.17 12.84
CA PRO A 489 11.42 23.67 14.21
C PRO A 489 12.55 24.32 15.05
N PRO A 490 12.42 24.43 16.38
CA PRO A 490 13.44 25.06 17.22
C PRO A 490 14.72 24.23 17.32
N ARG A 491 15.88 24.86 17.12
CA ARG A 491 17.19 24.24 17.39
C ARG A 491 17.54 24.28 18.88
N SER A 492 17.07 23.30 19.64
CA SER A 492 17.63 23.02 20.98
C SER A 492 17.26 21.63 21.51
N GLN A 493 18.02 20.60 21.10
CA GLN A 493 18.36 19.39 21.89
C GLN A 493 19.11 18.37 21.01
N TRP A 494 20.40 18.62 20.81
CA TRP A 494 21.36 17.57 20.46
C TRP A 494 22.52 17.72 21.42
N LYS A 495 22.55 16.87 22.46
CA LYS A 495 23.72 16.70 23.33
C LYS A 495 24.36 15.37 22.97
N GLU A 496 25.62 15.43 22.58
CA GLU A 496 26.45 14.27 22.31
C GLU A 496 26.68 13.48 23.61
N SER A 497 26.58 12.16 23.52
CA SER A 497 27.18 11.25 24.51
C SER A 497 27.41 9.87 23.88
N SER A 498 28.53 9.74 23.16
CA SER A 498 29.16 8.45 22.90
C SER A 498 30.27 8.21 23.92
N PRO A 499 30.27 7.09 24.63
CA PRO A 499 31.47 6.49 25.18
C PRO A 499 31.89 5.32 24.29
N ALA A 500 33.10 5.40 23.73
CA ALA A 500 33.78 4.21 23.20
C ALA A 500 34.08 3.25 24.36
N LEU A 501 34.00 1.94 24.12
CA LEU A 501 34.49 0.93 25.05
C LEU A 501 35.35 -0.09 24.32
N HIS A 502 36.43 -0.50 24.99
CA HIS A 502 37.56 -1.21 24.42
C HIS A 502 37.24 -2.66 24.06
N CYS A 503 37.86 -3.13 22.99
CA CYS A 503 38.12 -4.55 22.78
C CYS A 503 39.23 -5.00 23.74
N GLN A 504 39.04 -6.12 24.43
CA GLN A 504 40.12 -6.94 24.98
C GLN A 504 39.83 -8.41 24.64
N ASP A 505 40.83 -9.06 24.05
CA ASP A 505 40.84 -10.51 23.84
C ASP A 505 41.03 -11.24 25.16
N GLU A 506 40.37 -12.38 25.35
CA GLU A 506 41.00 -13.50 26.06
C GLU A 506 40.51 -14.85 25.54
N VAL A 507 41.42 -15.82 25.49
CA VAL A 507 41.24 -17.12 24.83
C VAL A 507 41.26 -18.25 25.86
N THR A 508 40.26 -19.14 25.81
CA THR A 508 40.28 -20.57 26.20
C THR A 508 38.89 -21.16 25.93
N GLY A 509 38.68 -22.44 25.61
CA GLY A 509 39.60 -23.57 25.41
C GLY A 509 38.92 -24.88 25.86
N SER A 510 38.92 -25.93 25.03
CA SER A 510 38.23 -27.24 25.20
C SER A 510 36.69 -27.23 25.11
N GLY A 511 36.01 -28.29 24.68
CA GLY A 511 36.45 -29.59 24.12
C GLY A 511 35.43 -30.71 24.37
N LEU A 512 35.42 -31.76 23.51
CA LEU A 512 34.51 -32.94 23.51
C LEU A 512 33.08 -32.65 23.00
N GLY A 513 32.41 -33.52 22.22
CA GLY A 513 32.82 -34.81 21.62
C GLY A 513 31.69 -35.84 21.61
N LEU A 514 31.65 -36.70 20.57
CA LEU A 514 30.69 -37.83 20.35
C LEU A 514 29.26 -37.40 19.94
N GLY A 515 28.54 -38.09 19.04
CA GLY A 515 28.94 -39.17 18.12
C GLY A 515 27.79 -40.11 17.74
N GLY A 516 27.63 -40.42 16.45
CA GLY A 516 26.91 -41.62 15.98
C GLY A 516 25.59 -41.39 15.20
N PRO A 517 25.30 -42.16 14.13
CA PRO A 517 24.16 -41.93 13.24
C PRO A 517 23.05 -42.99 13.35
N LEU A 518 21.87 -42.70 12.80
CA LEU A 518 20.84 -43.71 12.46
C LEU A 518 20.28 -43.50 11.05
N GLN A 519 20.27 -44.59 10.27
CA GLN A 519 19.70 -44.71 8.92
C GLN A 519 18.23 -45.15 9.00
N GLY A 520 17.41 -44.92 7.96
CA GLY A 520 16.12 -45.62 7.89
C GLY A 520 15.04 -45.23 6.87
N ALA A 521 15.33 -45.30 5.55
CA ALA A 521 14.35 -45.62 4.47
C ALA A 521 13.14 -44.67 4.21
N PRO A 522 12.32 -44.89 3.15
CA PRO A 522 12.65 -45.28 1.77
C PRO A 522 12.06 -44.35 0.67
N ASP A 523 12.46 -44.56 -0.59
CA ASP A 523 11.86 -43.93 -1.78
C ASP A 523 10.43 -44.44 -2.11
N GLU A 524 9.47 -43.53 -2.33
CA GLU A 524 8.30 -43.77 -3.20
C GLU A 524 7.87 -42.47 -3.95
N TYR A 525 8.56 -42.14 -5.04
CA TYR A 525 8.12 -41.08 -5.96
C TYR A 525 7.04 -41.61 -6.92
N ARG A 526 5.75 -41.43 -6.59
CA ARG A 526 4.64 -41.66 -7.53
C ARG A 526 4.44 -40.45 -8.45
N ALA A 527 4.67 -40.65 -9.74
CA ALA A 527 4.39 -39.66 -10.77
C ALA A 527 2.89 -39.40 -10.94
N THR A 528 2.45 -38.16 -10.72
CA THR A 528 1.13 -37.65 -11.13
C THR A 528 1.25 -36.80 -12.39
N ARG A 529 0.31 -36.99 -13.32
CA ARG A 529 0.32 -36.37 -14.66
C ARG A 529 0.09 -34.86 -14.55
N ALA A 530 1.03 -34.06 -15.05
CA ALA A 530 0.80 -32.65 -15.33
C ALA A 530 -0.07 -32.49 -16.59
N THR A 531 -1.32 -32.06 -16.41
CA THR A 531 -2.22 -31.69 -17.51
C THR A 531 -1.76 -30.37 -18.11
N ARG A 532 -1.26 -30.37 -19.36
CA ARG A 532 -0.80 -29.15 -20.04
C ARG A 532 -1.99 -28.24 -20.39
N TYR A 533 -2.08 -27.08 -19.73
CA TYR A 533 -2.83 -25.95 -20.26
C TYR A 533 -1.89 -25.10 -21.13
N SER A 534 -2.15 -25.07 -22.43
CA SER A 534 -1.46 -24.19 -23.39
C SER A 534 -2.26 -22.90 -23.57
N VAL A 535 -1.71 -21.77 -23.12
CA VAL A 535 -2.25 -20.43 -23.37
C VAL A 535 -1.35 -19.71 -24.38
N PRO A 536 -1.86 -19.32 -25.56
CA PRO A 536 -1.06 -18.60 -26.54
C PRO A 536 -1.16 -17.08 -26.31
N TYR A 537 -0.10 -16.46 -25.81
CA TYR A 537 0.12 -15.02 -25.92
C TYR A 537 1.41 -14.73 -26.68
N ALA A 538 1.28 -14.42 -27.97
CA ALA A 538 2.35 -13.85 -28.76
C ALA A 538 2.44 -12.34 -28.46
N LEU A 539 3.50 -11.92 -27.76
CA LEU A 539 3.78 -10.50 -27.54
C LEU A 539 4.61 -9.95 -28.72
N GLU A 540 3.93 -9.57 -29.81
CA GLU A 540 4.55 -8.74 -30.85
C GLU A 540 4.65 -7.28 -30.37
N LEU A 541 5.82 -6.90 -29.86
CA LEU A 541 6.14 -5.50 -29.58
C LEU A 541 6.60 -4.79 -30.87
N PRO A 542 5.92 -3.73 -31.34
CA PRO A 542 6.37 -2.99 -32.51
C PRO A 542 7.63 -2.17 -32.16
N LEU A 543 8.78 -2.64 -32.66
CA LEU A 543 10.12 -2.01 -32.53
C LEU A 543 10.18 -0.53 -32.97
N ALA A 544 9.20 -0.04 -33.72
CA ALA A 544 9.09 1.36 -34.16
C ALA A 544 8.98 2.37 -33.00
N SER A 545 8.48 1.97 -31.83
CA SER A 545 8.28 2.87 -30.68
C SER A 545 9.58 3.23 -29.95
N LEU A 546 10.56 2.32 -29.93
CA LEU A 546 11.82 2.50 -29.20
C LEU A 546 12.74 3.54 -29.87
N GLY A 547 12.77 3.55 -31.21
CA GLY A 547 13.65 4.43 -31.99
C GLY A 547 13.37 5.93 -31.83
N ARG A 548 12.13 6.32 -31.49
CA ARG A 548 11.77 7.73 -31.26
C ARG A 548 12.19 8.25 -29.88
N VAL A 549 12.31 7.38 -28.88
CA VAL A 549 12.76 7.75 -27.53
C VAL A 549 14.28 7.97 -27.51
N LEU A 550 15.04 7.09 -28.19
CA LEU A 550 16.51 7.18 -28.26
C LEU A 550 17.00 8.43 -29.03
N ALA A 551 16.28 8.88 -30.06
CA ALA A 551 16.66 10.05 -30.87
C ALA A 551 16.61 11.39 -30.12
N LEU A 552 15.95 11.47 -28.95
CA LEU A 552 15.86 12.69 -28.14
C LEU A 552 16.98 12.83 -27.10
N ALA A 553 17.79 11.78 -26.88
CA ALA A 553 18.84 11.77 -25.85
C ALA A 553 20.25 12.11 -26.39
N SER A 554 20.47 12.12 -27.71
CA SER A 554 21.80 12.16 -28.32
C SER A 554 22.13 13.48 -29.05
N THR A 555 22.11 14.62 -28.33
CA THR A 555 22.74 15.87 -28.80
C THR A 555 23.51 16.58 -27.68
N ALA A 556 24.66 16.01 -27.29
CA ALA A 556 25.71 16.71 -26.57
C ALA A 556 27.02 16.59 -27.37
N SER A 557 27.60 17.74 -27.75
CA SER A 557 28.75 17.82 -28.65
C SER A 557 30.04 17.44 -27.94
N ILE A 558 30.77 16.45 -28.46
CA ILE A 558 32.19 16.22 -28.13
C ILE A 558 33.03 16.84 -29.26
N SER A 559 33.79 17.88 -28.93
CA SER A 559 34.79 18.47 -29.82
C SER A 559 36.18 18.00 -29.39
N HIS A 560 36.83 17.16 -30.19
CA HIS A 560 38.27 16.95 -30.14
C HIS A 560 38.92 17.48 -31.41
N THR A 561 39.92 18.33 -31.23
CA THR A 561 40.79 18.86 -32.28
C THR A 561 42.10 18.09 -32.29
N GLU A 562 42.39 17.36 -33.37
CA GLU A 562 43.74 16.92 -33.71
C GLU A 562 44.01 17.19 -35.20
N HIS A 563 45.27 17.52 -35.52
CA HIS A 563 45.71 17.88 -36.87
C HIS A 563 46.13 16.63 -37.68
N PRO A 564 46.01 16.65 -39.03
CA PRO A 564 46.25 15.49 -39.88
C PRO A 564 47.70 15.40 -40.40
N PRO A 565 48.11 14.20 -40.85
CA PRO A 565 48.77 14.03 -42.15
C PRO A 565 48.03 12.99 -43.01
N VAL A 566 47.49 13.36 -44.18
CA VAL A 566 48.14 13.35 -45.51
C VAL A 566 48.27 11.95 -46.17
N LEU A 567 47.30 11.69 -47.06
CA LEU A 567 47.37 11.02 -48.38
C LEU A 567 48.24 9.76 -48.60
N ARG A 568 47.59 8.70 -49.10
CA ARG A 568 48.00 7.96 -50.32
C ARG A 568 46.80 7.34 -51.04
N THR A 569 46.98 7.03 -52.33
CA THR A 569 45.91 6.90 -53.35
C THR A 569 45.94 5.56 -54.10
N GLU A 570 44.75 5.01 -54.38
CA GLU A 570 44.38 4.19 -55.56
C GLU A 570 45.12 2.84 -55.83
N PRO A 571 44.70 2.02 -56.83
CA PRO A 571 43.42 1.30 -56.86
C PRO A 571 43.58 -0.19 -57.32
N ASP A 572 42.49 -0.96 -57.43
CA ASP A 572 42.28 -1.97 -58.49
C ASP A 572 40.84 -2.53 -58.51
N ASP A 573 40.35 -2.90 -59.70
CA ASP A 573 38.96 -3.23 -60.10
C ASP A 573 38.98 -4.53 -60.96
N PRO A 574 37.90 -5.11 -61.55
CA PRO A 574 36.47 -5.11 -61.22
C PRO A 574 35.78 -6.52 -61.28
N LEU A 575 34.48 -6.58 -60.94
CA LEU A 575 33.49 -7.63 -61.30
C LEU A 575 33.05 -7.50 -62.80
N PRO A 576 32.28 -8.39 -63.50
CA PRO A 576 30.86 -8.79 -63.22
C PRO A 576 30.44 -10.14 -63.91
N PRO A 577 29.18 -10.44 -64.37
CA PRO A 577 27.83 -9.87 -64.15
C PRO A 577 26.77 -10.93 -63.69
N ASN A 578 25.64 -10.61 -63.03
CA ASN A 578 24.34 -10.16 -63.60
C ASN A 578 23.22 -10.48 -62.54
N THR A 579 22.03 -9.88 -62.42
CA THR A 579 21.45 -8.56 -62.77
C THR A 579 20.19 -8.35 -61.90
N VAL A 580 19.76 -7.09 -61.63
CA VAL A 580 18.41 -6.52 -61.86
C VAL A 580 18.27 -5.17 -61.10
N ARG A 581 17.53 -4.22 -61.70
CA ARG A 581 17.48 -2.80 -61.33
C ARG A 581 16.49 -2.49 -60.19
N HIS A 582 16.85 -1.53 -59.33
CA HIS A 582 15.87 -0.74 -58.59
C HIS A 582 15.16 0.26 -59.53
N THR A 583 13.84 0.40 -59.36
CA THR A 583 13.07 1.51 -59.94
C THR A 583 12.44 2.31 -58.79
N VAL A 584 12.72 3.61 -58.74
CA VAL A 584 12.10 4.53 -57.78
C VAL A 584 10.62 4.72 -58.13
N ARG A 585 9.73 4.53 -57.16
CA ARG A 585 8.37 5.11 -57.22
C ARG A 585 8.12 6.01 -56.02
N ARG A 586 7.94 7.28 -56.33
CA ARG A 586 7.32 8.30 -55.48
C ARG A 586 5.87 7.88 -55.23
N ILE A 587 5.40 7.93 -53.99
CA ILE A 587 3.97 7.94 -53.66
C ILE A 587 3.76 9.18 -52.80
N ASP A 588 3.16 10.21 -53.40
CA ASP A 588 2.62 11.34 -52.68
C ASP A 588 1.35 10.88 -51.95
N LEU A 589 1.23 11.18 -50.65
CA LEU A 589 -0.01 10.95 -49.90
C LEU A 589 -0.58 12.28 -49.42
N PHE A 590 -1.78 12.54 -49.92
CA PHE A 590 -2.55 13.77 -49.82
C PHE A 590 -2.77 14.28 -48.41
N ALA A 591 -2.87 15.60 -48.29
CA ALA A 591 -3.56 16.23 -47.18
C ALA A 591 -5.07 15.93 -47.25
N LEU A 592 -5.65 15.53 -46.11
CA LEU A 592 -7.08 15.63 -45.84
C LEU A 592 -7.24 16.25 -44.45
N GLY A 593 -7.60 17.52 -44.43
CA GLY A 593 -8.06 18.18 -43.22
C GLY A 593 -9.57 17.95 -43.06
N LEU A 594 -10.00 17.61 -41.86
CA LEU A 594 -11.37 17.80 -41.40
C LEU A 594 -11.31 18.43 -40.02
N GLY A 595 -11.70 19.70 -39.94
CA GLY A 595 -12.15 20.32 -38.71
C GLY A 595 -13.62 20.68 -38.88
N PHE A 596 -14.43 20.35 -37.88
CA PHE A 596 -15.77 20.85 -37.53
C PHE A 596 -16.19 20.01 -36.30
N GLY A 597 -16.58 20.58 -35.16
CA GLY A 597 -16.62 22.00 -34.78
C GLY A 597 -16.77 22.12 -33.26
#